data_AF-A0A5C7QMQ0-F1
#
_entry.id   AF-A0A5C7QMQ0-F1
#
_cell.length_a   1.000
_cell.length_b   1.000
_cell.length_c   1.000
_cell.angle_alpha   90.00
_cell.angle_beta   90.00
_cell.angle_gamma   90.00
#
_symmetry.space_group_name_H-M   'P 1'
#
loop_
_entity.id
_entity.type
_entity.pdbx_description
1 polymer ?
#
loop_
_entity_poly.entity_id
_entity_poly.type
_entity_poly.pdbx_seq_one_letter_code
_entity_poly.pdbx_strand_id
1 'polypeptide(L)'
;INNLEKGFEVLPIGEWAGIKDDGARRIVQPEYNKAGDEVWFSVWSAKNQQSALVIVDDKTRKLKAVIKDPKLITPTGKFNVHNTQHDVY
;
A
#
# COMPACT_ATOMS: atom_id res chain seq x y z
N ILE A 1 19.16 -7.42 12.45
CA ILE A 1 19.07 -5.94 12.47
C ILE A 1 20.45 -5.42 12.86
N ASN A 2 21.08 -4.61 12.00
CA ASN A 2 22.50 -4.25 12.15
C ASN A 2 22.72 -2.91 12.85
N ASN A 3 21.67 -2.13 13.11
CA ASN A 3 21.73 -0.87 13.84
C ASN A 3 20.37 -0.57 14.47
N LEU A 4 20.27 -0.71 15.80
CA LEU A 4 19.05 -0.47 16.57
C LEU A 4 18.78 1.03 16.79
N GLU A 5 19.78 1.89 16.61
CA GLU A 5 19.67 3.35 16.77
C GLU A 5 19.19 4.07 15.50
N LYS A 6 19.16 3.37 14.35
CA LYS A 6 18.84 3.96 13.03
C LYS A 6 17.42 4.54 12.93
N GLY A 7 16.56 4.31 13.92
CA GLY A 7 15.19 4.82 13.94
C GLY A 7 14.31 4.18 12.85
N PHE A 8 13.11 4.75 12.66
CA PHE A 8 12.17 4.33 11.63
C PHE A 8 12.23 5.25 10.42
N GLU A 9 11.75 4.75 9.29
CA GLU A 9 11.58 5.54 8.06
C GLU A 9 10.09 5.76 7.80
N VAL A 10 9.73 6.98 7.41
CA VAL A 10 8.35 7.33 7.03
C VAL A 10 8.24 7.28 5.52
N LEU A 11 7.36 6.41 5.01
CA LEU A 11 7.10 6.30 3.59
C LEU A 11 5.90 7.20 3.19
N PRO A 12 6.05 8.10 2.21
CA PRO A 12 4.99 9.01 1.79
C PRO A 12 3.99 8.32 0.84
N ILE A 13 3.36 7.23 1.30
CA ILE A 13 2.45 6.39 0.49
C ILE A 13 1.30 7.20 -0.14
N GLY A 14 0.72 8.14 0.63
CA GLY A 14 -0.37 9.00 0.15
C GLY A 14 0.05 9.98 -0.95
N GLU A 15 1.31 10.41 -0.95
CA GLU A 15 1.89 11.24 -2.00
C GLU A 15 2.20 10.41 -3.24
N TRP A 16 2.80 9.22 -3.06
CA TRP A 16 3.09 8.29 -4.15
C TRP A 16 1.85 7.84 -4.91
N ALA A 17 0.69 7.78 -4.26
CA ALA A 17 -0.58 7.52 -4.93
C ALA A 17 -0.90 8.57 -6.01
N GLY A 18 -0.31 9.78 -5.98
CA GLY A 18 -0.48 10.80 -7.01
C GLY A 18 -1.94 11.22 -7.22
N ILE A 19 -2.77 11.14 -6.18
CA ILE A 19 -4.14 11.66 -6.15
C ILE A 19 -4.05 13.15 -5.82
N LYS A 20 -4.66 13.98 -6.68
CA LYS A 20 -4.54 15.45 -6.61
C LYS A 20 -5.75 16.13 -5.96
N ASP A 21 -6.79 15.36 -5.62
CA ASP A 21 -7.94 15.92 -4.91
C ASP A 21 -7.55 16.30 -3.46
N ASP A 22 -8.34 17.20 -2.88
CA ASP A 22 -8.27 17.65 -1.49
C ASP A 22 -8.97 16.67 -0.52
N GLY A 23 -9.34 15.49 -1.03
CA GLY A 23 -9.99 14.45 -0.27
C GLY A 23 -9.13 13.88 0.84
N ALA A 24 -9.79 13.50 1.94
CA ALA A 24 -9.14 12.76 3.00
C ALA A 24 -8.71 11.39 2.44
N ARG A 25 -7.40 11.12 2.46
CA ARG A 25 -6.78 9.88 2.00
C ARG A 25 -6.21 9.14 3.20
N ARG A 26 -6.73 7.94 3.47
CA ARG A 26 -6.26 7.08 4.56
C ARG A 26 -5.47 5.92 3.98
N ILE A 27 -4.29 5.67 4.53
CA ILE A 27 -3.47 4.52 4.15
C ILE A 27 -3.83 3.37 5.06
N VAL A 28 -4.22 2.23 4.50
CA VAL A 28 -4.73 1.11 5.29
C VAL A 28 -4.25 -0.24 4.79
N GLN A 29 -4.01 -1.12 5.77
CA GLN A 29 -3.71 -2.56 5.65
C GLN A 29 -2.56 -2.87 4.67
N PRO A 30 -1.30 -2.92 5.12
CA PRO A 30 -0.24 -3.53 4.32
C PRO A 30 -0.55 -5.02 4.06
N GLU A 31 -0.34 -5.48 2.84
CA GLU A 31 -0.48 -6.89 2.45
C GLU A 31 0.68 -7.29 1.54
N TYR A 32 1.38 -8.39 1.86
CA TYR A 32 2.48 -8.89 1.04
C TYR A 32 1.99 -9.63 -0.20
N ASN A 33 2.81 -9.64 -1.26
CA ASN A 33 2.65 -10.61 -2.34
C ASN A 33 3.12 -12.02 -1.89
N LYS A 34 2.99 -13.02 -2.77
CA LYS A 34 3.40 -14.41 -2.45
C LYS A 34 4.91 -14.55 -2.23
N ALA A 35 5.73 -13.76 -2.91
CA ALA A 35 7.18 -13.83 -2.83
C ALA A 35 7.74 -13.13 -1.58
N GLY A 36 6.93 -12.32 -0.90
CA GLY A 36 7.35 -11.53 0.26
C GLY A 36 8.29 -10.37 -0.10
N ASP A 37 8.34 -9.94 -1.36
CA ASP A 37 9.24 -8.88 -1.83
C ASP A 37 8.53 -7.57 -2.21
N GLU A 38 7.19 -7.57 -2.15
CA GLU A 38 6.35 -6.40 -2.34
C GLU A 38 5.30 -6.28 -1.24
N VAL A 39 5.06 -5.05 -0.78
CA VAL A 39 3.97 -4.72 0.15
C VAL A 39 3.00 -3.77 -0.52
N TRP A 40 1.71 -4.09 -0.42
CA TRP A 40 0.63 -3.37 -1.08
C TRP A 40 -0.18 -2.60 -0.05
N PHE A 41 -0.42 -1.31 -0.30
CA PHE A 41 -1.18 -0.42 0.56
C PHE A 41 -2.42 0.09 -0.16
N SER A 42 -3.57 0.10 0.53
CA SER A 42 -4.76 0.78 0.02
C SER A 42 -4.68 2.26 0.38
N VAL A 43 -4.81 3.13 -0.62
CA VAL A 43 -5.07 4.56 -0.43
C VAL A 43 -6.57 4.77 -0.56
N TRP A 44 -7.21 4.79 0.60
CA TRP A 44 -8.66 4.80 0.75
C TRP A 44 -9.19 6.24 0.81
N SER A 45 -10.01 6.61 -0.18
CA SER A 45 -10.72 7.88 -0.27
C SER A 45 -12.23 7.66 -0.19
N ALA A 46 -13.02 8.75 -0.16
CA ALA A 46 -14.48 8.67 -0.23
C ALA A 46 -14.96 8.02 -1.56
N LYS A 47 -16.20 7.51 -1.58
CA LYS A 47 -16.79 6.80 -2.74
C LYS A 47 -16.77 7.61 -4.05
N ASN A 48 -16.88 8.93 -3.93
CA ASN A 48 -16.90 9.87 -5.06
C ASN A 48 -15.52 10.48 -5.36
N GLN A 49 -14.45 9.99 -4.73
CA GLN A 49 -13.09 10.49 -4.88
C GLN A 49 -12.16 9.40 -5.41
N GLN A 50 -11.04 9.80 -6.01
CA GLN A 50 -10.11 8.85 -6.59
C GLN A 50 -9.39 8.07 -5.47
N SER A 51 -9.29 6.76 -5.63
CA SER A 51 -8.51 5.87 -4.76
C SER A 51 -7.37 5.21 -5.54
N ALA A 52 -6.45 4.54 -4.84
CA ALA A 52 -5.35 3.83 -5.46
C ALA A 52 -4.87 2.65 -4.61
N LEU A 53 -4.15 1.72 -5.22
CA LEU A 53 -3.23 0.83 -4.51
C LEU A 53 -1.80 1.28 -4.80
N VAL A 54 -0.97 1.33 -3.76
CA VAL A 54 0.46 1.64 -3.87
C VAL A 54 1.25 0.40 -3.53
N ILE A 55 2.15 0.01 -4.44
CA ILE A 55 3.02 -1.15 -4.29
C ILE A 55 4.43 -0.64 -3.95
N VAL A 56 4.98 -1.13 -2.85
CA VAL A 56 6.30 -0.79 -2.34
C VAL A 56 7.21 -2.01 -2.49
N ASP A 57 8.42 -1.78 -2.99
CA ASP A 57 9.49 -2.78 -2.95
C ASP A 57 9.99 -2.90 -1.50
N ASP A 58 9.84 -4.08 -0.90
CA ASP A 58 10.10 -4.28 0.53
C ASP A 58 11.58 -4.05 0.90
N LYS A 59 12.49 -4.52 0.05
CA LYS A 59 13.94 -4.46 0.30
C LYS A 59 14.46 -3.03 0.26
N THR A 60 14.02 -2.26 -0.74
CA THR A 60 14.53 -0.90 -0.98
C THR A 60 13.66 0.17 -0.33
N ARG A 61 12.43 -0.17 0.06
CA ARG A 61 11.40 0.75 0.59
C ARG A 61 11.07 1.87 -0.40
N LYS A 62 11.13 1.58 -1.69
CA LYS A 62 10.83 2.52 -2.79
C LYS A 62 9.49 2.20 -3.44
N LEU A 63 8.88 3.23 -4.01
CA LEU A 63 7.71 3.08 -4.88
C LEU A 63 8.02 2.14 -6.05
N LYS A 64 7.24 1.08 -6.19
CA LYS A 64 7.34 0.13 -7.30
C LYS A 64 6.28 0.38 -8.35
N ALA A 65 5.02 0.56 -7.93
CA ALA A 65 3.91 0.82 -8.84
C ALA A 65 2.73 1.47 -8.12
N VAL A 66 1.84 2.07 -8.91
CA VAL A 66 0.55 2.62 -8.46
C VAL A 66 -0.55 2.06 -9.35
N ILE A 67 -1.55 1.42 -8.76
CA ILE A 67 -2.72 0.91 -9.46
C ILE A 67 -3.86 1.92 -9.27
N LYS A 68 -4.38 2.42 -10.38
CA LYS A 68 -5.57 3.27 -10.44
C LYS A 68 -6.49 2.70 -11.51
N ASP A 69 -7.77 2.65 -11.20
CA ASP A 69 -8.81 2.25 -12.14
C ASP A 69 -10.12 2.95 -11.77
N PRO A 70 -10.95 3.42 -12.72
CA PRO A 70 -12.27 3.98 -12.41
C PRO A 70 -13.18 3.06 -11.59
N LYS A 71 -12.97 1.74 -11.68
CA LYS A 71 -13.70 0.71 -10.91
C LYS A 71 -13.11 0.47 -9.53
N LEU A 72 -11.91 1.00 -9.23
CA LEU A 72 -11.26 0.88 -7.93
C LEU A 72 -11.85 1.90 -6.95
N ILE A 73 -13.08 1.64 -6.51
CA ILE A 73 -13.85 2.50 -5.61
C ILE A 73 -13.63 2.03 -4.18
N THR A 74 -13.17 2.93 -3.30
CA THR A 74 -12.99 2.68 -1.86
C THR A 74 -12.28 1.35 -1.52
N PRO A 75 -11.08 1.09 -2.06
CA PRO A 75 -10.33 -0.12 -1.75
C PRO A 75 -9.90 -0.12 -0.28
N THR A 76 -10.13 -1.23 0.42
CA THR A 76 -9.77 -1.39 1.84
C THR A 76 -8.96 -2.67 2.03
N GLY A 77 -9.62 -3.80 2.29
CA GLY A 77 -8.99 -5.11 2.47
C GLY A 77 -8.44 -5.67 1.17
N LYS A 78 -7.23 -6.24 1.26
CA LYS A 78 -6.52 -6.95 0.20
C LYS A 78 -6.01 -8.25 0.80
N PHE A 79 -6.23 -9.37 0.11
CA PHE A 79 -5.88 -10.69 0.64
C PHE A 79 -5.10 -11.43 -0.44
N ASN A 80 -3.80 -11.63 -0.19
CA ASN A 80 -3.00 -12.49 -1.04
C ASN A 80 -3.45 -13.93 -0.82
N VAL A 81 -3.78 -14.62 -1.92
CA VAL A 81 -4.32 -15.98 -1.87
C VAL A 81 -3.43 -16.94 -1.09
N HIS A 82 -2.11 -16.93 -1.34
CA HIS A 82 -1.20 -17.85 -0.68
C HIS A 82 -1.05 -17.51 0.81
N ASN A 83 -0.83 -16.23 1.11
CA ASN A 83 -0.58 -15.78 2.48
C ASN A 83 -1.81 -15.98 3.36
N THR A 84 -3.00 -15.66 2.84
CA THR A 84 -4.26 -15.89 3.55
C THR A 84 -4.57 -17.39 3.71
N GLN A 85 -4.30 -18.22 2.70
CA GLN A 85 -4.55 -19.67 2.80
C GLN A 85 -3.65 -20.36 3.83
N HIS A 86 -2.45 -19.85 4.06
CA HIS A 86 -1.42 -20.46 4.91
C HIS A 86 -1.12 -19.64 6.18
N ASP A 87 -1.95 -18.65 6.51
CA ASP A 87 -1.78 -17.76 7.66
C ASP A 87 -0.36 -17.14 7.77
N VAL A 88 0.18 -16.65 6.64
CA VAL A 88 1.48 -15.97 6.57
C VAL A 88 1.26 -14.45 6.65
N TYR A 89 1.87 -13.77 7.62
CA TYR A 89 1.74 -12.33 7.87
C TYR A 89 3.04 -11.67 8.34
#